data_AF-A0A920P874-F1
#
_entry.id   AF-A0A920P874-F1
#
_cell.length_a   1.000
_cell.length_b   1.000
_cell.length_c   1.000
_cell.angle_alpha   90.00
_cell.angle_beta   90.00
_cell.angle_gamma   90.00
#
_symmetry.space_group_name_H-M   'P 1'
#
loop_
_entity.id
_entity.type
_entity.pdbx_description
1 polymer ?
#
loop_
_entity_poly.entity_id
_entity_poly.type
_entity_poly.pdbx_seq_one_letter_code
_entity_poly.pdbx_strand_id
1 'polypeptide(L)' 'MYQRPDISVSGMDADHCVFNTPNLQLSVGEQLRLIPGQQDAMISRWDNIVGIRDQKVEIVWDILARGTHS' A
#
# COMPACT_ATOMS: atom_id res chain seq x y z
N MET A 1 5.58 -12.41 0.94
CA MET A 1 4.36 -13.21 1.08
C MET A 1 3.19 -12.23 1.17
N TYR A 2 2.21 -12.36 0.31
CA TYR A 2 0.96 -11.62 0.43
C TYR A 2 -0.02 -12.49 1.23
N GLN A 3 -0.85 -11.87 2.07
CA GLN A 3 -1.71 -12.49 3.11
C GLN A 3 -0.98 -12.77 4.43
N ARG A 4 -1.19 -11.88 5.40
CA ARG A 4 -0.82 -12.00 6.83
C ARG A 4 -2.14 -12.12 7.63
N PRO A 5 -2.71 -13.32 7.83
CA PRO A 5 -4.00 -13.49 8.52
C PRO A 5 -3.93 -13.12 10.01
N ASP A 6 -2.72 -13.05 10.54
CA ASP A 6 -2.32 -12.65 11.88
C ASP A 6 -2.41 -11.13 12.12
N ILE A 7 -2.60 -10.33 11.06
CA ILE A 7 -2.71 -8.87 11.11
C ILE A 7 -3.97 -8.43 10.36
N SER A 8 -4.72 -7.49 10.93
CA SER A 8 -5.80 -6.80 10.21
C SER A 8 -5.74 -5.29 10.38
N VAL A 9 -6.25 -4.56 9.38
CA VAL A 9 -6.43 -3.11 9.47
C VAL A 9 -7.73 -2.84 10.21
N SER A 10 -7.67 -2.12 11.32
CA SER A 10 -8.86 -1.75 12.11
C SER A 10 -9.34 -0.32 11.82
N GLY A 11 -8.48 0.52 11.25
CA GLY A 11 -8.81 1.90 10.90
C GLY A 11 -7.65 2.57 10.16
N MET A 12 -7.95 3.68 9.48
CA MET A 12 -6.97 4.46 8.75
C MET A 12 -7.40 5.94 8.78
N ASP A 13 -6.44 6.84 8.93
CA ASP A 13 -6.63 8.29 8.75
C ASP A 13 -5.80 8.79 7.56
N ALA A 14 -5.51 10.09 7.48
CA ALA A 14 -4.76 10.67 6.37
C ALA A 14 -3.36 10.06 6.21
N ASP A 15 -2.67 9.78 7.32
CA ASP A 15 -1.24 9.42 7.34
C ASP A 15 -0.93 8.20 8.23
N HIS A 16 -1.92 7.69 8.96
CA HIS A 16 -1.75 6.55 9.86
C HIS A 16 -2.71 5.41 9.54
N CYS A 17 -2.21 4.19 9.77
CA CYS A 17 -2.99 2.97 9.73
C CYS A 17 -2.92 2.29 11.10
N VAL A 18 -4.07 1.92 11.65
CA VAL A 18 -4.16 1.18 12.91
C VAL A 18 -4.29 -0.30 12.58
N PHE A 19 -3.39 -1.10 13.16
CA PHE A 19 -3.36 -2.55 12.97
C PHE A 19 -3.78 -3.28 14.24
N ASN A 20 -4.64 -4.29 14.09
CA ASN A 20 -4.89 -5.28 15.12
C ASN A 20 -3.92 -6.45 14.96
N THR A 21 -3.17 -6.76 16.02
CA THR A 21 -2.06 -7.73 16.03
C THR A 21 -2.16 -8.63 17.28
N PRO A 22 -3.23 -9.43 17.42
CA PRO A 22 -3.55 -10.09 18.69
C PRO A 22 -2.50 -11.11 19.15
N ASN A 23 -1.77 -11.73 18.20
CA ASN A 23 -0.86 -12.83 18.48
C ASN A 23 0.59 -12.56 18.04
N LEU A 24 0.94 -11.30 17.75
CA LEU A 24 2.30 -10.92 17.36
C LEU A 24 2.62 -9.46 17.69
N GLN A 25 3.90 -9.14 17.67
CA GLN A 25 4.37 -7.75 17.74
C GLN A 25 5.08 -7.40 16.45
N LEU A 26 4.68 -6.28 15.85
CA LEU A 26 5.41 -5.66 14.75
C LEU A 26 6.58 -4.85 15.30
N SER A 27 7.72 -4.89 14.63
CA SER A 27 8.87 -4.06 15.00
C SER A 27 8.79 -2.69 14.32
N VAL A 28 9.31 -1.65 14.99
CA VAL A 28 9.46 -0.33 14.36
C VAL A 28 10.36 -0.45 13.13
N GLY A 29 9.91 0.09 11.99
CA GLY A 29 10.61 0.00 10.71
C GLY A 29 10.24 -1.24 9.87
N GLU A 30 9.44 -2.17 10.41
CA GLU A 30 8.90 -3.28 9.63
C GLU A 30 7.95 -2.76 8.54
N GLN A 31 8.15 -3.23 7.30
CA GLN A 31 7.35 -2.81 6.15
C GLN A 31 6.25 -3.83 5.85
N LEU A 32 5.02 -3.33 5.69
CA LEU A 32 3.86 -4.13 5.29
C LEU A 32 3.40 -3.73 3.89
N ARG A 33 2.86 -4.68 3.13
CA ARG A 33 2.14 -4.42 1.87
C ARG A 33 0.64 -4.53 2.11
N LEU A 34 -0.08 -3.47 1.79
CA LEU A 34 -1.53 -3.40 1.87
C LEU A 34 -2.13 -3.60 0.48
N ILE A 35 -3.26 -4.32 0.44
CA ILE A 35 -4.09 -4.38 -0.77
C ILE A 35 -5.11 -3.24 -0.64
N PRO A 36 -5.20 -2.32 -1.61
CA PRO A 36 -6.17 -1.24 -1.54
C PRO A 36 -7.60 -1.77 -1.62
N GLY A 37 -8.53 -1.12 -0.90
CA GLY A 37 -9.95 -1.48 -0.96
C GLY A 37 -10.61 -1.15 -2.31
N GLN A 38 -10.08 -0.17 -3.04
CA GLN A 38 -10.55 0.23 -4.36
C GLN A 38 -9.37 0.76 -5.19
N GLN A 39 -9.14 0.19 -6.37
CA GLN A 39 -7.92 0.42 -7.16
C GLN A 39 -7.85 1.81 -7.82
N ASP A 40 -8.96 2.30 -8.38
CA ASP A 40 -8.96 3.52 -9.21
C ASP A 40 -8.72 4.77 -8.35
N ALA A 41 -9.40 4.83 -7.22
CA ALA A 41 -9.23 5.86 -6.19
C ALA A 41 -7.84 5.77 -5.56
N MET A 42 -7.25 4.58 -5.44
CA MET A 42 -5.88 4.47 -4.94
C MET A 42 -4.91 5.07 -5.95
N ILE A 43 -4.92 4.60 -7.20
CA ILE A 43 -3.98 5.04 -8.24
C ILE A 43 -4.07 6.56 -8.47
N SER A 44 -5.27 7.16 -8.43
CA SER A 44 -5.43 8.60 -8.64
C SER A 44 -4.78 9.50 -7.57
N ARG A 45 -4.36 8.94 -6.43
CA ARG A 45 -3.65 9.67 -5.35
C ARG A 45 -2.14 9.72 -5.52
N TRP A 46 -1.57 8.99 -6.48
CA TRP A 46 -0.11 8.88 -6.66
C TRP A 46 0.33 9.43 -8.01
N ASP A 47 1.53 9.99 -8.07
CA ASP A 47 2.16 10.41 -9.32
C ASP A 47 2.82 9.24 -10.07
N ASN A 48 3.15 8.15 -9.38
CA ASN A 48 3.93 7.05 -9.94
C ASN A 48 3.46 5.66 -9.47
N ILE A 49 3.75 4.64 -10.28
CA ILE A 49 3.65 3.22 -9.93
C ILE A 49 5.06 2.63 -9.91
N VAL A 50 5.42 1.97 -8.81
CA VAL A 50 6.72 1.27 -8.68
C VAL A 50 6.55 -0.21 -9.04
N GLY A 51 7.17 -0.64 -10.13
CA GLY A 51 7.20 -2.03 -10.58
C GLY A 51 8.36 -2.79 -9.94
N ILE A 52 8.05 -3.92 -9.29
CA ILE A 52 9.01 -4.75 -8.57
C ILE A 52 9.09 -6.15 -9.21
N ARG A 53 10.31 -6.59 -9.56
CA ARG A 53 10.61 -7.96 -10.00
C ARG A 53 11.81 -8.48 -9.24
N ASP A 54 11.76 -9.74 -8.82
CA ASP A 54 12.85 -10.39 -8.07
C ASP A 54 13.33 -9.57 -6.86
N GLN A 55 12.36 -8.99 -6.14
CA GLN A 55 12.59 -8.17 -4.94
C GLN A 55 13.39 -6.88 -5.19
N LYS A 56 13.51 -6.43 -6.44
CA LYS A 56 14.16 -5.18 -6.84
C LYS A 56 13.20 -4.29 -7.62
N VAL A 57 13.41 -2.98 -7.52
CA VAL A 57 12.72 -2.03 -8.40
C VAL A 57 13.25 -2.26 -9.81
N GLU A 58 12.34 -2.62 -10.72
CA GLU A 58 12.63 -2.80 -12.14
C GLU A 58 12.29 -1.53 -12.92
N ILE A 59 11.19 -0.87 -12.54
CA ILE A 59 10.66 0.27 -13.27
C ILE A 59 9.86 1.19 -12.35
N VAL A 60 9.77 2.47 -12.73
CA VAL A 60 8.86 3.45 -12.16
C VAL A 60 8.10 4.08 -13.31
N TRP A 61 6.77 3.94 -13.32
CA TRP A 61 5.90 4.51 -14.34
C TRP A 61 5.20 5.76 -13.83
N ASP A 62 5.18 6.82 -14.64
CA ASP A 62 4.39 8.02 -14.35
C ASP A 62 2.90 7.77 -14.59
N ILE A 63 2.07 8.28 -13.69
CA ILE A 63 0.61 8.30 -13.84
C ILE A 63 0.24 9.62 -14.54
N LEU A 64 0.43 9.65 -15.85
CA LEU A 64 0.30 10.87 -16.66
C LEU A 64 -1.12 11.46 -16.67
N ALA A 65 -2.14 10.62 -16.47
CA ALA A 65 -3.55 11.02 -16.44
C ALA A 65 -4.03 11.35 -15.01
N ARG A 66 -3.13 11.51 -14.03
CA ARG A 66 -3.56 11.85 -12.66
C ARG A 66 -4.31 13.17 -12.65
N GLY A 67 -5.50 13.17 -12.06
CA GLY A 67 -6.33 14.37 -11.94
C GLY A 67 -7.01 14.80 -13.25
N THR A 68 -6.86 14.06 -14.35
CA THR A 68 -7.60 14.32 -15.59
C THR A 68 -9.00 13.74 -15.47
N HIS A 69 -9.92 14.55 -14.97
CA HIS A 69 -11.35 14.27 -14.92
C HIS A 69 -12.02 15.45 -15.62
N SER A 70 -12.35 15.27 -16.88
CA SER A 70 -12.98 16.30 -17.74
C SER A 70 -14.02 15.64 -18.61
#